data_AF-A0A3D8TSZ1-F1
#
_entry.id   AF-A0A3D8TSZ1-F1
#
_cell.length_a   1.000
_cell.length_b   1.000
_cell.length_c   1.000
_cell.angle_alpha   90.00
_cell.angle_beta   90.00
_cell.angle_gamma   90.00
#
_symmetry.space_group_name_H-M   'P 1'
#
loop_
_entity.id
_entity.type
_entity.pdbx_description
1 polymer ?
#
loop_
_entity_poly.entity_id
_entity_poly.type
_entity_poly.pdbx_seq_one_letter_code
_entity_poly.pdbx_strand_id
1 'polypeptide(L)'
;MNSRSENTYENLQRIRYQLQTAEEDYEKHKKEMENLKEAQENHVQLLNRSKQLLDELNACWQGDSAQQFLIESQDAIFQEEKKMNESFYDRYDEMQREKKEAERRVLELENNYRETAREDKK
;
A
#
# COMPACT_ATOMS: atom_id res chain seq x y z
N MET A 1 -41.22 -10.62 -28.76
CA MET A 1 -40.48 -9.35 -28.63
C MET A 1 -40.14 -9.16 -27.16
N ASN A 2 -38.85 -9.22 -26.79
CA ASN A 2 -38.23 -8.46 -25.68
C ASN A 2 -36.72 -8.77 -25.49
N SER A 3 -36.01 -9.11 -26.57
CA SER A 3 -34.55 -9.37 -26.53
C SER A 3 -33.72 -8.15 -26.13
N ARG A 4 -34.27 -6.93 -26.28
CA ARG A 4 -33.57 -5.68 -25.96
C ARG A 4 -33.58 -5.40 -24.45
N SER A 5 -34.70 -5.61 -23.77
CA SER A 5 -34.82 -5.45 -22.31
C SER A 5 -34.12 -6.57 -21.54
N GLU A 6 -34.12 -7.81 -22.06
CA GLU A 6 -33.34 -8.91 -21.48
C GLU A 6 -31.83 -8.63 -21.56
N ASN A 7 -31.35 -8.09 -22.68
CA ASN A 7 -29.95 -7.71 -22.86
C ASN A 7 -29.53 -6.55 -21.93
N THR A 8 -30.40 -5.54 -21.74
CA THR A 8 -30.13 -4.42 -20.82
C THR A 8 -30.07 -4.89 -19.35
N TYR A 9 -30.99 -5.77 -18.93
CA TYR A 9 -31.00 -6.32 -17.58
C TYR A 9 -29.75 -7.16 -17.28
N GLU A 10 -29.36 -8.05 -18.19
CA GLU A 10 -28.13 -8.85 -18.06
C GLU A 10 -26.88 -7.97 -18.00
N ASN A 11 -26.81 -6.92 -18.81
CA ASN A 11 -25.71 -5.95 -18.77
C ASN A 11 -25.65 -5.21 -17.43
N LEU A 12 -26.79 -4.79 -16.88
CA LEU A 12 -26.84 -4.15 -15.56
C LEU A 12 -26.40 -5.10 -14.45
N GLN A 13 -26.78 -6.38 -14.50
CA GLN A 13 -26.29 -7.37 -13.55
C GLN A 13 -24.77 -7.56 -13.66
N ARG A 14 -24.23 -7.63 -14.89
CA ARG A 14 -22.79 -7.74 -15.12
C ARG A 14 -22.03 -6.54 -14.55
N ILE A 15 -22.49 -5.32 -14.81
CA ILE A 15 -21.85 -4.10 -14.31
C ILE A 15 -21.90 -4.05 -12.77
N ARG A 16 -23.03 -4.44 -12.15
CA ARG A 16 -23.12 -4.53 -10.67
C ARG A 16 -22.10 -5.49 -10.07
N TYR A 17 -21.95 -6.68 -10.66
CA TYR A 17 -20.95 -7.64 -10.20
C TYR A 17 -19.54 -7.07 -10.33
N GLN A 18 -19.23 -6.44 -11.47
CA GLN A 18 -17.92 -5.81 -11.70
C GLN A 18 -17.65 -4.65 -10.73
N LEU A 19 -18.67 -3.86 -10.37
CA LEU A 19 -18.57 -2.82 -9.35
C LEU A 19 -18.24 -3.43 -7.98
N GLN A 20 -18.98 -4.44 -7.56
CA GLN A 20 -18.75 -5.10 -6.28
C GLN A 20 -17.30 -5.61 -6.17
N THR A 21 -16.81 -6.32 -7.20
CA THR A 21 -15.42 -6.81 -7.20
C THR A 21 -14.40 -5.66 -7.18
N ALA A 22 -14.64 -4.58 -7.92
CA ALA A 22 -13.74 -3.43 -7.93
C ALA A 22 -13.70 -2.67 -6.58
N GLU A 23 -14.84 -2.58 -5.89
CA GLU A 23 -14.93 -2.03 -4.53
C GLU A 23 -14.19 -2.90 -3.51
N GLU A 24 -14.34 -4.23 -3.59
CA GLU A 24 -13.62 -5.20 -2.76
C GLU A 24 -12.10 -5.09 -2.96
N ASP A 25 -11.64 -4.99 -4.22
CA ASP A 25 -10.22 -4.80 -4.56
C ASP A 25 -9.69 -3.46 -4.02
N TYR A 26 -10.46 -2.38 -4.14
CA TYR A 26 -10.09 -1.06 -3.61
C TYR A 26 -9.93 -1.06 -2.08
N GLU A 27 -10.87 -1.65 -1.35
CA GLU A 27 -10.76 -1.76 0.12
C GLU A 27 -9.59 -2.66 0.54
N LYS A 28 -9.30 -3.71 -0.24
CA LYS A 28 -8.10 -4.53 -0.03
C LYS A 28 -6.82 -3.70 -0.17
N HIS A 29 -6.68 -2.90 -1.23
CA HIS A 29 -5.51 -2.03 -1.41
C HIS A 29 -5.35 -1.00 -0.28
N LYS A 30 -6.46 -0.46 0.24
CA LYS A 30 -6.44 0.45 1.40
C LYS A 30 -5.87 -0.25 2.63
N LYS A 31 -6.34 -1.45 2.95
CA LYS A 31 -5.84 -2.25 4.08
C LYS A 31 -4.37 -2.62 3.90
N GLU A 32 -3.94 -3.00 2.70
CA GLU A 32 -2.55 -3.33 2.44
C GLU A 32 -1.62 -2.12 2.64
N MET A 33 -2.07 -0.90 2.27
CA MET A 33 -1.29 0.32 2.55
C MET A 33 -1.19 0.62 4.05
N GLU A 34 -2.25 0.37 4.82
CA GLU A 34 -2.20 0.51 6.29
C GLU A 34 -1.20 -0.47 6.89
N ASN A 35 -1.22 -1.73 6.46
CA ASN A 35 -0.24 -2.74 6.90
C ASN A 35 1.20 -2.36 6.53
N LEU A 36 1.42 -1.79 5.34
CA LEU A 36 2.75 -1.36 4.90
C LEU A 36 3.29 -0.23 5.80
N LYS A 37 2.44 0.74 6.17
CA LYS A 37 2.80 1.81 7.10
C LYS A 37 3.10 1.27 8.50
N GLU A 38 2.27 0.37 9.01
CA GLU A 38 2.50 -0.26 10.31
C GLU A 38 3.84 -1.04 10.34
N ALA A 39 4.14 -1.78 9.28
CA ALA A 39 5.43 -2.45 9.15
C ALA A 39 6.61 -1.46 9.15
N GLN A 40 6.49 -0.33 8.45
CA GLN A 40 7.50 0.73 8.47
C GLN A 40 7.69 1.31 9.87
N GLU A 41 6.60 1.66 10.57
CA GLU A 41 6.64 2.21 11.92
C GLU A 41 7.32 1.25 12.89
N ASN A 42 6.98 -0.04 12.84
CA ASN A 42 7.61 -1.08 13.65
C ASN A 42 9.12 -1.19 13.36
N HIS A 43 9.52 -1.17 12.09
CA HIS A 43 10.94 -1.18 11.72
C HIS A 43 11.70 0.05 12.21
N VAL A 44 11.10 1.24 12.09
CA VAL A 44 11.69 2.50 12.60
C VAL A 44 11.87 2.45 14.11
N GLN A 45 10.91 1.91 14.85
CA GLN A 45 11.03 1.71 16.30
C GLN A 45 12.20 0.78 16.65
N LEU A 46 12.37 -0.33 15.92
CA LEU A 46 13.49 -1.24 16.11
C LEU A 46 14.84 -0.58 15.79
N LEU A 47 14.95 0.16 14.69
CA LEU A 47 16.16 0.91 14.34
C LEU A 47 16.53 1.95 15.40
N ASN A 48 15.53 2.69 15.92
CA ASN A 48 15.73 3.64 17.00
C ASN A 48 16.22 2.95 18.27
N ARG A 49 15.67 1.77 18.62
CA ARG A 49 16.15 1.00 19.76
C ARG A 49 17.59 0.52 19.56
N SER A 50 17.95 0.08 18.36
CA SER A 50 19.33 -0.32 18.04
C SER A 50 20.31 0.85 18.17
N LYS A 51 19.93 2.04 17.70
CA LYS A 51 20.73 3.28 17.87
C LYS A 51 20.95 3.60 19.35
N GLN A 52 19.89 3.55 20.16
CA GLN A 52 19.99 3.74 21.62
C GLN A 52 20.93 2.73 22.28
N LEU A 53 20.83 1.45 21.90
CA LEU A 53 21.72 0.40 22.44
C LEU A 53 23.19 0.64 22.08
N LEU A 54 23.47 1.15 20.88
CA LEU A 54 24.83 1.54 20.51
C LEU A 54 25.33 2.75 21.30
N ASP A 55 24.47 3.73 21.57
CA ASP A 55 24.82 4.87 22.42
C ASP A 55 25.12 4.43 23.86
N GLU A 56 24.30 3.53 24.43
CA GLU A 56 24.52 2.91 25.74
C GLU A 56 25.82 2.10 25.77
N LEU A 57 26.12 1.36 24.70
CA LEU A 57 27.36 0.58 24.57
C LEU A 57 28.60 1.49 24.50
N ASN A 58 28.54 2.57 23.72
CA ASN A 58 29.61 3.55 23.60
C ASN A 58 29.93 4.24 24.93
N ALA A 59 28.91 4.48 25.78
CA ALA A 59 29.11 5.03 27.11
C ALA A 59 29.86 4.07 28.06
N CYS A 60 29.70 2.75 27.87
CA CYS A 60 30.19 1.72 28.79
C CYS A 60 31.45 0.99 28.30
N TRP A 61 31.76 1.02 27.01
CA TRP A 61 32.85 0.28 26.40
C TRP A 61 33.76 1.20 25.58
N GLN A 62 35.02 1.33 26.02
CA GLN A 62 36.02 2.22 25.43
C GLN A 62 37.28 1.47 25.02
N GLY A 63 38.03 2.04 24.07
CA GLY A 63 39.25 1.47 23.49
C GLY A 63 39.13 1.28 21.97
N ASP A 64 40.26 1.04 21.31
CA ASP A 64 40.33 1.02 19.84
C ASP A 64 39.43 -0.06 19.21
N SER A 65 39.33 -1.23 19.85
CA SER A 65 38.44 -2.31 19.41
C SER A 65 36.96 -1.95 19.57
N ALA A 66 36.61 -1.22 20.63
CA ALA A 66 35.25 -0.73 20.85
C ALA A 66 34.88 0.32 19.80
N GLN A 67 35.79 1.26 19.51
CA GLN A 67 35.59 2.27 18.47
C GLN A 67 35.35 1.63 17.10
N GLN A 68 36.18 0.67 16.71
CA GLN A 68 36.02 0.01 15.41
C GLN A 68 34.69 -0.74 15.31
N PHE A 69 34.29 -1.48 16.36
CA PHE A 69 32.99 -2.14 16.42
C PHE A 69 31.82 -1.14 16.32
N LEU A 70 31.89 -0.01 17.03
CA LEU A 70 30.85 1.00 17.04
C LEU A 70 30.67 1.65 15.65
N ILE A 71 31.78 1.94 14.96
CA ILE A 71 31.75 2.48 13.59
C ILE A 71 31.08 1.49 12.64
N GLU A 72 31.54 0.23 12.63
CA GLU A 72 30.98 -0.82 11.77
C GLU A 72 29.49 -1.05 12.04
N SER A 73 29.08 -0.99 13.31
CA SER A 73 27.68 -1.16 13.71
C SER A 73 26.81 0.04 13.32
N GLN A 74 27.32 1.27 13.46
CA GLN A 74 26.60 2.48 13.02
C GLN A 74 26.40 2.48 11.51
N ASP A 75 27.44 2.12 10.75
CA ASP A 75 27.37 1.99 9.30
C ASP A 75 26.34 0.93 8.90
N ALA A 76 26.32 -0.23 9.56
CA ALA A 76 25.34 -1.27 9.30
C ALA A 76 23.89 -0.80 9.52
N ILE A 77 23.62 -0.10 10.64
CA ILE A 77 22.29 0.48 10.92
C ILE A 77 21.91 1.51 9.87
N PHE A 78 22.84 2.38 9.46
CA PHE A 78 22.58 3.39 8.44
C PHE A 78 22.25 2.76 7.08
N GLN A 79 22.99 1.74 6.67
CA GLN A 79 22.71 1.01 5.41
C GLN A 79 21.36 0.31 5.46
N GLU A 80 21.00 -0.29 6.60
CA GLU A 80 19.71 -0.94 6.78
C GLU A 80 18.55 0.07 6.72
N GLU A 81 18.67 1.20 7.42
CA GLU A 81 17.70 2.30 7.38
C GLU A 81 17.51 2.84 5.97
N LYS A 82 18.61 3.02 5.22
CA LYS A 82 18.57 3.47 3.84
C LYS A 82 17.80 2.48 2.95
N LYS A 83 18.17 1.20 2.97
CA LYS A 83 17.52 0.15 2.15
C LYS A 83 16.04 0.01 2.48
N MET A 84 15.69 0.04 3.77
CA MET A 84 14.32 -0.05 4.23
C MET A 84 13.49 1.14 3.73
N ASN A 85 14.01 2.36 3.85
CA ASN A 85 13.32 3.54 3.38
C ASN A 85 13.13 3.53 1.85
N GLU A 86 14.17 3.20 1.09
CA GLU A 86 14.08 3.07 -0.37
C GLU A 86 13.00 2.05 -0.77
N SER A 87 13.04 0.85 -0.20
CA SER A 87 12.04 -0.19 -0.48
C SER A 87 10.62 0.21 -0.05
N PHE A 88 10.48 0.93 1.07
CA PHE A 88 9.18 1.40 1.52
C PHE A 88 8.59 2.41 0.55
N TYR A 89 9.36 3.44 0.14
CA TYR A 89 8.86 4.49 -0.75
C TYR A 89 8.57 3.93 -2.15
N ASP A 90 9.40 3.04 -2.68
CA ASP A 90 9.15 2.38 -3.97
C ASP A 90 7.81 1.63 -3.95
N ARG A 91 7.58 0.82 -2.91
CA ARG A 91 6.35 0.05 -2.77
C ARG A 91 5.15 0.95 -2.47
N TYR A 92 5.33 1.98 -1.66
CA TYR A 92 4.28 2.94 -1.32
C TYR A 92 3.78 3.68 -2.56
N ASP A 93 4.70 4.17 -3.40
CA ASP A 93 4.36 4.85 -4.65
C ASP A 93 3.68 3.93 -5.66
N GLU A 94 4.12 2.67 -5.75
CA GLU A 94 3.45 1.64 -6.54
C GLU A 94 2.00 1.44 -6.09
N MET A 95 1.77 1.22 -4.79
CA MET A 95 0.44 1.01 -4.24
C MET A 95 -0.46 2.25 -4.37
N GLN A 96 0.11 3.46 -4.31
CA GLN A 96 -0.63 4.70 -4.59
C GLN A 96 -1.09 4.78 -6.05
N ARG A 97 -0.31 4.25 -7.00
CA ARG A 97 -0.74 4.16 -8.40
C ARG A 97 -1.84 3.13 -8.59
N GLU A 98 -1.66 1.93 -8.03
CA GLU A 98 -2.67 0.85 -8.06
C GLU A 98 -4.00 1.32 -7.49
N LYS A 99 -3.98 2.03 -6.35
CA LYS A 99 -5.18 2.60 -5.74
C LYS A 99 -5.89 3.60 -6.67
N LYS A 100 -5.15 4.51 -7.30
CA LYS A 100 -5.73 5.49 -8.24
C LYS A 100 -6.34 4.81 -9.46
N GLU A 101 -5.76 3.71 -9.92
CA GLU A 101 -6.30 2.92 -11.03
C GLU A 101 -7.59 2.21 -10.63
N ALA A 102 -7.62 1.62 -9.42
CA ALA A 102 -8.84 1.02 -8.85
C ALA A 102 -9.96 2.07 -8.71
N GLU A 103 -9.68 3.27 -8.18
CA GLU A 103 -10.65 4.37 -8.08
C GLU A 103 -11.22 4.77 -9.45
N ARG A 104 -10.37 4.89 -10.48
CA ARG A 104 -10.81 5.18 -11.85
C ARG A 104 -11.72 4.09 -12.40
N ARG A 105 -11.36 2.83 -12.19
CA ARG A 105 -12.15 1.69 -12.65
C ARG A 105 -13.53 1.64 -11.99
N VAL A 106 -13.61 1.91 -10.69
CA VAL A 106 -14.90 2.04 -9.98
C VAL A 106 -15.73 3.16 -10.60
N LEU A 107 -15.17 4.36 -10.78
CA LEU A 107 -15.88 5.50 -11.39
C LEU A 107 -16.37 5.23 -12.82
N GLU A 108 -15.56 4.56 -13.64
CA GLU A 108 -15.95 4.16 -15.00
C GLU A 108 -17.14 3.19 -14.97
N LEU A 109 -17.08 2.18 -14.09
CA LEU A 109 -18.17 1.21 -13.94
C LEU A 109 -19.44 1.86 -13.38
N GLU A 110 -19.33 2.82 -12.46
CA GLU A 110 -20.47 3.57 -11.93
C GLU A 110 -21.14 4.41 -13.02
N ASN A 111 -20.34 5.07 -13.86
CA ASN A 111 -20.85 5.85 -14.98
C ASN A 111 -21.54 4.95 -16.00
N ASN A 112 -20.91 3.84 -16.38
CA ASN A 112 -21.52 2.84 -17.27
C ASN A 112 -22.84 2.33 -16.72
N TYR A 113 -22.89 2.01 -15.43
CA TYR A 113 -24.12 1.59 -14.76
C TYR A 113 -25.23 2.66 -14.88
N ARG A 114 -24.90 3.92 -14.59
CA ARG A 114 -25.86 5.04 -14.65
C ARG A 114 -26.37 5.26 -16.06
N GLU A 115 -25.52 5.14 -17.08
CA GLU A 115 -25.90 5.28 -18.49
C GLU A 115 -26.82 4.14 -18.93
N THR A 116 -26.43 2.89 -18.69
CA THR A 116 -27.26 1.71 -19.03
C THR A 116 -28.60 1.74 -18.30
N ALA A 117 -28.63 2.16 -17.02
CA ALA A 117 -29.86 2.26 -16.25
C ALA A 117 -30.78 3.40 -16.73
N ARG A 118 -30.25 4.42 -17.40
CA ARG A 118 -31.05 5.47 -18.05
C ARG A 118 -31.65 5.00 -19.37
N GLU A 119 -30.93 4.16 -20.10
CA GLU A 119 -31.42 3.54 -21.35
C GLU A 119 -32.52 2.52 -21.07
N ASP A 120 -32.46 1.77 -19.97
CA ASP A 120 -33.51 0.84 -19.53
C ASP A 120 -34.85 1.54 -19.22
N LYS A 121 -34.80 2.82 -18.84
CA LYS A 121 -35.98 3.64 -18.50
C LYS A 121 -36.62 4.35 -19.70
N LYS A 122 -36.02 4.25 -20.89
CA LYS A 122 -36.53 4.87 -22.13
C LYS A 122 -37.26 3.86 -22.99
#